data_AF-A0A496WK45-F1
#
_entry.id   AF-A0A496WK45-F1
#
_cell.length_a   1.000
_cell.length_b   1.000
_cell.length_c   1.000
_cell.angle_alpha   90.00
_cell.angle_beta   90.00
_cell.angle_gamma   90.00
#
_symmetry.space_group_name_H-M   'P 1'
#
loop_
_entity.id
_entity.type
_entity.pdbx_description
1 polymer ?
#
loop_
_entity_poly.entity_id
_entity_poly.type
_entity_poly.pdbx_seq_one_letter_code
_entity_poly.pdbx_strand_id
1 'polypeptide(L)'
;MRFTTGALLALISWQSWAVIEYSEPQSETIIEMIEQLENRHYAKLNYDDKLSSQHLDNYIDSLDSGKMFFTAADTAEFEKYRTVLDDASQKGDLKAGYQIFNRFQTRLEARLEGLIENLPADIEAMDFSIKESYPLDTDDRDWAANNAELDERWRKHIKNQVLSLKLAEKADDEIPTTLSKRYTNQLSRVKQYNSQDVFQIYANALTELYDHHTNYLSPRRSENFNINMSLSLEGIGAVLQLEDEYTRVARLVAKGPADKQGMLKPSDKIIAVGQGTDGEMEDVIGWRLDEVVQLIRGPKDTTVRLEIIPAKSKSPDERKIITIVRNKVKLEEQSAQKKILDIPAGEDTRKVGVIDIPAFYID
;
A
#
# COMPACT_ATOMS: atom_id res chain seq x y z
N MET A 1 26.46 -57.18 -22.03
CA MET A 1 26.59 -55.71 -22.11
C MET A 1 25.48 -55.16 -23.01
N ARG A 2 24.38 -54.67 -22.44
CA ARG A 2 23.35 -53.89 -23.14
C ARG A 2 23.17 -52.62 -22.33
N PHE A 3 23.60 -51.50 -22.89
CA PHE A 3 23.47 -50.18 -22.29
C PHE A 3 22.03 -49.70 -22.47
N THR A 4 21.34 -49.48 -21.35
CA THR A 4 20.07 -48.75 -21.30
C THR A 4 20.39 -47.27 -21.13
N THR A 5 20.13 -46.48 -22.16
CA THR A 5 20.14 -45.00 -22.09
C THR A 5 18.89 -44.53 -21.37
N GLY A 6 19.05 -44.07 -20.13
CA GLY A 6 18.01 -43.35 -19.39
C GLY A 6 17.96 -41.90 -19.85
N ALA A 7 16.81 -41.48 -20.38
CA ALA A 7 16.52 -40.08 -20.63
C ALA A 7 16.18 -39.40 -19.30
N LEU A 8 17.04 -38.46 -18.87
CA LEU A 8 16.70 -37.52 -17.79
C LEU A 8 15.66 -36.52 -18.32
N LEU A 9 14.42 -36.66 -17.88
CA LEU A 9 13.41 -35.61 -17.96
C LEU A 9 13.78 -34.55 -16.91
N ALA A 10 14.34 -33.43 -17.37
CA ALA A 10 14.45 -32.22 -16.57
C ALA A 10 13.03 -31.67 -16.35
N LEU A 11 12.49 -31.89 -15.16
CA LEU A 11 11.30 -31.20 -14.68
C LEU A 11 11.69 -29.73 -14.47
N ILE A 12 11.37 -28.90 -15.47
CA ILE A 12 11.33 -27.44 -15.28
C ILE A 12 10.15 -27.20 -14.36
N SER A 13 10.41 -26.97 -13.07
CA SER A 13 9.42 -26.49 -12.14
C SER A 13 9.02 -25.08 -12.55
N TRP A 14 7.89 -24.93 -13.24
CA TRP A 14 7.21 -23.65 -13.28
C TRP A 14 6.83 -23.31 -11.83
N GLN A 15 7.43 -22.26 -11.27
CA GLN A 15 6.86 -21.63 -10.09
C GLN A 15 5.44 -21.20 -10.47
N SER A 16 4.44 -21.91 -9.98
CA SER A 16 3.05 -21.49 -10.10
C SER A 16 2.86 -20.33 -9.13
N TRP A 17 3.01 -19.12 -9.65
CA TRP A 17 2.58 -17.90 -8.96
C TRP A 17 1.11 -18.07 -8.59
N ALA A 18 0.76 -17.80 -7.33
CA ALA A 18 -0.63 -17.86 -6.89
C ALA A 18 -1.39 -16.75 -7.63
N VAL A 19 -2.20 -17.13 -8.62
CA VAL A 19 -3.05 -16.20 -9.35
C VAL A 19 -4.07 -15.64 -8.36
N ILE A 20 -4.13 -14.32 -8.23
CA ILE A 20 -5.13 -13.67 -7.39
C ILE A 20 -6.48 -13.82 -8.09
N GLU A 21 -7.46 -14.35 -7.36
CA GLU A 21 -8.84 -14.49 -7.80
C GLU A 21 -9.77 -13.61 -6.97
N TYR A 22 -10.90 -13.20 -7.55
CA TYR A 22 -11.95 -12.51 -6.81
C TYR A 22 -12.80 -13.50 -6.02
N SER A 23 -13.34 -13.02 -4.92
CA SER A 23 -14.25 -13.73 -4.04
C SER A 23 -15.72 -13.45 -4.38
N GLU A 24 -16.62 -14.33 -3.96
CA GLU A 24 -18.06 -14.16 -4.12
C GLU A 24 -18.58 -12.84 -3.50
N PRO A 25 -18.15 -12.40 -2.30
CA PRO A 25 -18.53 -11.08 -1.78
C PRO A 25 -18.13 -9.90 -2.69
N GLN A 26 -17.02 -9.99 -3.40
CA GLN A 26 -16.61 -8.93 -4.34
C GLN A 26 -17.45 -8.94 -5.62
N SER A 27 -17.85 -10.13 -6.09
CA SER A 27 -18.82 -10.30 -7.17
C SER A 27 -20.16 -9.66 -6.82
N GLU A 28 -20.65 -9.83 -5.59
CA GLU A 28 -21.88 -9.16 -5.14
C GLU A 28 -21.68 -7.65 -4.96
N THR A 29 -20.55 -7.25 -4.38
CA THR A 29 -20.23 -5.83 -4.10
C THR A 29 -20.18 -5.00 -5.38
N ILE A 30 -19.61 -5.51 -6.48
CA ILE A 30 -19.55 -4.73 -7.73
C ILE A 30 -20.95 -4.50 -8.32
N ILE A 31 -21.84 -5.50 -8.23
CA ILE A 31 -23.22 -5.39 -8.72
C ILE A 31 -23.96 -4.30 -7.93
N GLU A 32 -23.89 -4.37 -6.60
CA GLU A 32 -24.52 -3.37 -5.73
C GLU A 32 -23.91 -1.98 -5.95
N MET A 33 -22.58 -1.88 -6.10
CA MET A 33 -21.90 -0.61 -6.37
C MET A 33 -22.40 0.03 -7.66
N ILE A 34 -22.48 -0.73 -8.76
CA ILE A 34 -23.00 -0.24 -10.05
C ILE A 34 -24.45 0.23 -9.87
N GLU A 35 -25.29 -0.56 -9.21
CA GLU A 35 -26.69 -0.19 -8.95
C GLU A 35 -26.81 1.13 -8.17
N GLN A 36 -25.98 1.32 -7.13
CA GLN A 36 -25.96 2.58 -6.37
C GLN A 36 -25.48 3.76 -7.22
N LEU A 37 -24.45 3.55 -8.05
CA LEU A 37 -23.91 4.59 -8.91
C LEU A 37 -24.93 5.04 -9.96
N GLU A 38 -25.59 4.12 -10.65
CA GLU A 38 -26.57 4.47 -11.69
C GLU A 38 -27.83 5.12 -11.11
N ASN A 39 -28.33 4.61 -9.97
CA ASN A 39 -29.63 5.03 -9.44
C ASN A 39 -29.55 6.20 -8.45
N ARG A 40 -28.41 6.42 -7.78
CA ARG A 40 -28.30 7.42 -6.70
C ARG A 40 -27.23 8.47 -6.95
N HIS A 41 -26.26 8.23 -7.82
CA HIS A 41 -25.19 9.20 -8.05
C HIS A 41 -25.72 10.47 -8.74
N TYR A 42 -25.21 11.62 -8.32
CA TYR A 42 -25.64 12.92 -8.84
C TYR A 42 -25.42 13.06 -10.37
N ALA A 43 -24.32 12.48 -10.88
CA ALA A 43 -23.96 12.52 -12.29
C ALA A 43 -24.92 11.76 -13.22
N LYS A 44 -25.71 10.80 -12.70
CA LYS A 44 -26.69 9.99 -13.46
C LYS A 44 -26.11 9.35 -14.74
N LEU A 45 -24.89 8.82 -14.62
CA LEU A 45 -24.27 8.05 -15.69
C LEU A 45 -24.77 6.60 -15.63
N ASN A 46 -24.86 5.95 -16.79
CA ASN A 46 -25.06 4.51 -16.89
C ASN A 46 -23.72 3.86 -17.22
N TYR A 47 -23.47 2.67 -16.68
CA TYR A 47 -22.30 1.90 -17.01
C TYR A 47 -22.54 1.12 -18.31
N ASP A 48 -22.26 1.80 -19.42
CA ASP A 48 -22.42 1.32 -20.81
C ASP A 48 -21.07 1.11 -21.50
N ASP A 49 -21.06 0.69 -22.77
CA ASP A 49 -19.86 0.52 -23.60
C ASP A 49 -18.89 1.71 -23.57
N LYS A 50 -19.41 2.94 -23.48
CA LYS A 50 -18.57 4.14 -23.44
C LYS A 50 -17.84 4.23 -22.11
N LEU A 51 -18.55 4.05 -21.00
CA LEU A 51 -17.97 4.08 -19.67
C LEU A 51 -17.09 2.84 -19.40
N SER A 52 -17.43 1.70 -19.99
CA SER A 52 -16.63 0.46 -20.07
C SER A 52 -15.25 0.73 -20.69
N SER A 53 -15.23 1.43 -21.83
CA SER A 53 -13.98 1.82 -22.48
C SER A 53 -13.14 2.75 -21.60
N GLN A 54 -13.76 3.76 -20.99
CA GLN A 54 -13.06 4.69 -20.09
C GLN A 54 -12.56 3.99 -18.83
N HIS A 55 -13.31 3.01 -18.32
CA HIS A 55 -12.94 2.22 -17.16
C HIS A 55 -11.71 1.37 -17.45
N LEU A 56 -11.63 0.73 -18.63
CA LEU A 56 -10.43 0.00 -19.03
C LEU A 56 -9.20 0.92 -19.05
N ASP A 57 -9.32 2.11 -19.66
CA ASP A 57 -8.21 3.07 -19.74
C ASP A 57 -7.78 3.54 -18.35
N ASN A 58 -8.72 3.96 -17.50
CA ASN A 58 -8.43 4.44 -16.15
C ASN A 58 -7.86 3.32 -15.26
N TYR A 59 -8.31 2.07 -15.46
CA TYR A 59 -7.79 0.93 -14.73
C TYR A 59 -6.36 0.58 -15.12
N ILE A 60 -6.04 0.59 -16.42
CA ILE A 60 -4.66 0.38 -16.90
C ILE A 60 -3.74 1.51 -16.39
N ASP A 61 -4.20 2.76 -16.40
CA ASP A 61 -3.45 3.90 -15.88
C ASP A 61 -3.23 3.82 -14.36
N SER A 62 -4.25 3.41 -13.60
CA SER A 62 -4.15 3.18 -12.14
C SER A 62 -3.10 2.11 -11.78
N LEU A 63 -2.83 1.17 -12.68
CA LEU A 63 -1.80 0.14 -12.50
C LEU A 63 -0.41 0.63 -12.95
N ASP A 64 -0.32 1.26 -14.12
CA ASP A 64 0.96 1.63 -14.75
C ASP A 64 0.93 3.00 -15.43
N SER A 65 0.60 4.06 -14.69
CA SER A 65 0.58 5.44 -15.19
C SER A 65 1.92 5.91 -15.75
N GLY A 66 3.03 5.42 -15.19
CA GLY A 66 4.38 5.66 -15.69
C GLY A 66 4.73 4.91 -16.98
N LYS A 67 3.88 3.95 -17.41
CA LYS A 67 4.09 3.07 -18.56
C LYS A 67 5.46 2.38 -18.49
N MET A 68 5.80 1.86 -17.31
CA MET A 68 7.08 1.27 -16.95
C MET A 68 7.05 -0.26 -16.95
N PHE A 69 5.88 -0.88 -17.06
CA PHE A 69 5.72 -2.32 -16.91
C PHE A 69 5.03 -2.96 -18.12
N PHE A 70 3.91 -2.39 -18.59
CA PHE A 70 3.23 -2.92 -19.76
C PHE A 70 3.91 -2.51 -21.08
N THR A 71 3.81 -3.40 -22.05
CA THR A 71 4.14 -3.15 -23.45
C THR A 71 2.89 -2.83 -24.25
N ALA A 72 3.06 -2.24 -25.43
CA ALA A 72 1.98 -2.01 -26.39
C ALA A 72 1.25 -3.30 -26.79
N ALA A 73 1.94 -4.45 -26.75
CA ALA A 73 1.32 -5.75 -27.00
C ALA A 73 0.38 -6.19 -25.85
N ASP A 74 0.72 -5.87 -24.60
CA ASP A 74 -0.16 -6.17 -23.47
C ASP A 74 -1.44 -5.35 -23.55
N THR A 75 -1.32 -4.04 -23.79
CA THR A 75 -2.48 -3.15 -23.87
C THR A 75 -3.36 -3.50 -25.06
N ALA A 76 -2.76 -3.85 -26.20
CA ALA A 76 -3.51 -4.34 -27.36
C ALA A 76 -4.27 -5.65 -27.07
N GLU A 77 -3.76 -6.53 -26.21
CA GLU A 77 -4.50 -7.72 -25.79
C GLU A 77 -5.70 -7.37 -24.89
N PHE A 78 -5.56 -6.33 -24.06
CA PHE A 78 -6.62 -5.89 -23.15
C PHE A 78 -7.80 -5.23 -23.87
N GLU A 79 -7.61 -4.76 -25.11
CA GLU A 79 -8.66 -4.19 -25.96
C GLU A 79 -9.88 -5.11 -26.13
N LYS A 80 -9.71 -6.43 -26.02
CA LYS A 80 -10.82 -7.39 -26.05
C LYS A 80 -11.84 -7.18 -24.92
N TYR A 81 -11.48 -6.46 -23.86
CA TYR A 81 -12.36 -6.15 -22.74
C TYR A 81 -13.08 -4.79 -22.87
N ARG A 82 -12.70 -3.95 -23.85
CA ARG A 82 -13.04 -2.52 -23.90
C ARG A 82 -14.54 -2.20 -23.83
N THR A 83 -15.40 -3.08 -24.34
CA THR A 83 -16.87 -2.88 -24.38
C THR A 83 -17.61 -4.03 -23.71
N VAL A 84 -16.98 -4.71 -22.76
CA VAL A 84 -17.60 -5.86 -22.08
C VAL A 84 -17.38 -5.84 -20.56
N LEU A 85 -16.61 -4.88 -20.04
CA LEU A 85 -16.40 -4.76 -18.59
C LEU A 85 -17.70 -4.41 -17.86
N ASP A 86 -18.56 -3.61 -18.48
CA ASP A 86 -19.90 -3.25 -18.04
C ASP A 86 -20.80 -4.49 -17.93
N ASP A 87 -21.00 -5.20 -19.04
CA ASP A 87 -21.80 -6.42 -19.11
C ASP A 87 -21.33 -7.51 -18.13
N ALA A 88 -20.01 -7.63 -17.95
CA ALA A 88 -19.40 -8.60 -17.05
C ALA A 88 -19.59 -8.18 -15.59
N SER A 89 -19.31 -6.92 -15.24
CA SER A 89 -19.38 -6.43 -13.87
C SER A 89 -20.82 -6.36 -13.35
N GLN A 90 -21.81 -6.06 -14.21
CA GLN A 90 -23.23 -6.15 -13.86
C GLN A 90 -23.68 -7.58 -13.52
N LYS A 91 -22.93 -8.59 -13.95
CA LYS A 91 -23.12 -10.02 -13.60
C LYS A 91 -22.16 -10.49 -12.52
N GLY A 92 -21.36 -9.59 -11.94
CA GLY A 92 -20.34 -9.90 -10.93
C GLY A 92 -19.10 -10.60 -11.48
N ASP A 93 -18.92 -10.69 -12.80
CA ASP A 93 -17.73 -11.28 -13.40
C ASP A 93 -16.59 -10.25 -13.47
N LEU A 94 -15.59 -10.45 -12.61
CA LEU A 94 -14.42 -9.57 -12.47
C LEU A 94 -13.16 -10.17 -13.13
N LYS A 95 -13.27 -11.26 -13.91
CA LYS A 95 -12.11 -11.97 -14.45
C LYS A 95 -11.19 -11.07 -15.27
N ALA A 96 -11.75 -10.17 -16.07
CA ALA A 96 -10.97 -9.25 -16.90
C ALA A 96 -10.05 -8.37 -16.03
N GLY A 97 -10.60 -7.71 -15.01
CA GLY A 97 -9.85 -6.87 -14.08
C GLY A 97 -8.73 -7.63 -13.37
N TYR A 98 -9.02 -8.84 -12.90
CA TYR A 98 -8.04 -9.68 -12.21
C TYR A 98 -6.98 -10.25 -13.17
N GLN A 99 -7.33 -10.59 -14.40
CA GLN A 99 -6.35 -11.06 -15.40
C GLN A 99 -5.34 -9.95 -15.76
N ILE A 100 -5.82 -8.72 -15.96
CA ILE A 100 -4.96 -7.55 -16.20
C ILE A 100 -4.06 -7.30 -14.98
N PHE A 101 -4.61 -7.32 -13.76
CA PHE A 101 -3.83 -7.13 -12.54
C PHE A 101 -2.76 -8.20 -12.36
N ASN A 102 -3.10 -9.48 -12.51
CA ASN A 102 -2.13 -10.57 -12.37
C ASN A 102 -0.99 -10.44 -13.40
N ARG A 103 -1.28 -9.94 -14.60
CA ARG A 103 -0.23 -9.62 -15.59
C ARG A 103 0.65 -8.46 -15.14
N PHE A 104 0.05 -7.39 -14.62
CA PHE A 104 0.79 -6.28 -14.03
C PHE A 104 1.71 -6.75 -12.91
N GLN A 105 1.18 -7.49 -11.94
CA GLN A 105 1.91 -8.03 -10.81
C GLN A 105 3.08 -8.91 -11.27
N THR A 106 2.84 -9.83 -12.20
CA THR A 106 3.91 -10.70 -12.75
C THR A 106 5.04 -9.89 -13.37
N ARG A 107 4.72 -8.85 -14.16
CA ARG A 107 5.73 -7.98 -14.80
C ARG A 107 6.48 -7.13 -13.77
N LEU A 108 5.78 -6.61 -12.78
CA LEU A 108 6.34 -5.83 -11.68
C LEU A 108 7.29 -6.67 -10.84
N GLU A 109 6.88 -7.88 -10.45
CA GLU A 109 7.71 -8.82 -9.68
C GLU A 109 8.96 -9.23 -10.45
N ALA A 110 8.81 -9.68 -11.70
CA ALA A 110 9.94 -10.05 -12.54
C ALA A 110 10.92 -8.88 -12.75
N ARG A 111 10.40 -7.65 -12.91
CA ARG A 111 11.24 -6.44 -13.02
C ARG A 111 12.02 -6.19 -11.73
N LEU A 112 11.35 -6.23 -10.58
CA LEU A 112 11.99 -5.98 -9.29
C LEU A 112 13.01 -7.05 -8.94
N GLU A 113 12.72 -8.33 -9.21
CA GLU A 113 13.65 -9.44 -9.00
C GLU A 113 14.90 -9.28 -9.85
N GLY A 114 14.75 -9.02 -11.15
CA GLY A 114 15.89 -8.79 -12.05
C GLY A 114 16.71 -7.55 -11.69
N LEU A 115 16.05 -6.48 -11.21
CA LEU A 115 16.75 -5.30 -10.69
C LEU A 115 17.57 -5.65 -9.45
N ILE A 116 16.97 -6.32 -8.46
CA ILE A 116 17.65 -6.69 -7.20
C ILE A 116 18.88 -7.56 -7.47
N GLU A 117 18.78 -8.51 -8.40
CA GLU A 117 19.87 -9.42 -8.77
C GLU A 117 21.07 -8.69 -9.38
N ASN A 118 20.82 -7.72 -10.29
CA ASN A 118 21.88 -7.08 -11.09
C ASN A 118 22.31 -5.70 -10.58
N LEU A 119 21.60 -5.12 -9.61
CA LEU A 119 21.74 -3.72 -9.21
C LEU A 119 23.19 -3.26 -8.94
N PRO A 120 24.03 -4.01 -8.18
CA PRO A 120 25.39 -3.56 -7.90
C PRO A 120 26.23 -3.43 -9.18
N ALA A 121 26.12 -4.39 -10.09
CA ALA A 121 26.83 -4.39 -11.36
C ALA A 121 26.30 -3.28 -12.30
N ASP A 122 24.99 -3.09 -12.34
CA ASP A 122 24.36 -2.03 -13.14
C ASP A 122 24.81 -0.64 -12.68
N ILE A 123 24.92 -0.42 -11.37
CA ILE A 123 25.41 0.84 -10.79
C ILE A 123 26.88 1.08 -11.13
N GLU A 124 27.73 0.06 -10.99
CA GLU A 124 29.16 0.15 -11.32
C GLU A 124 29.38 0.49 -12.81
N ALA A 125 28.52 -0.01 -13.69
CA ALA A 125 28.57 0.26 -15.12
C ALA A 125 28.04 1.66 -15.54
N MET A 126 27.52 2.46 -14.61
CA MET A 126 26.91 3.76 -14.96
C MET A 126 27.95 4.83 -15.31
N ASP A 127 27.88 5.33 -16.54
CA ASP A 127 28.69 6.47 -16.98
C ASP A 127 27.91 7.79 -16.90
N PHE A 128 28.17 8.59 -15.86
CA PHE A 128 27.54 9.91 -15.66
C PHE A 128 28.09 11.02 -16.58
N SER A 129 29.08 10.75 -17.42
CA SER A 129 29.58 11.71 -18.43
C SER A 129 28.70 11.77 -19.68
N ILE A 130 27.87 10.74 -19.91
CA ILE A 130 26.95 10.67 -21.04
C ILE A 130 25.84 11.72 -20.89
N LYS A 131 25.64 12.53 -21.94
CA LYS A 131 24.54 13.50 -22.01
C LYS A 131 23.23 12.80 -22.35
N GLU A 132 22.39 12.65 -21.34
CA GLU A 132 21.05 12.10 -21.49
C GLU A 132 20.06 12.79 -20.55
N SER A 133 18.76 12.58 -20.80
CA SER A 133 17.67 13.15 -20.01
C SER A 133 16.72 12.07 -19.54
N TYR A 134 16.14 12.29 -18.36
CA TYR A 134 15.08 11.47 -17.78
C TYR A 134 13.82 12.33 -17.62
N PRO A 135 12.73 12.05 -18.36
CA PRO A 135 11.49 12.80 -18.25
C PRO A 135 10.81 12.51 -16.90
N LEU A 136 10.49 13.57 -16.16
CA LEU A 136 9.78 13.49 -14.88
C LEU A 136 8.26 13.40 -15.06
N ASP A 137 7.75 14.14 -16.04
CA ASP A 137 6.37 14.05 -16.51
C ASP A 137 6.28 12.94 -17.55
N THR A 138 5.30 12.05 -17.38
CA THR A 138 5.12 10.85 -18.20
C THR A 138 3.74 10.74 -18.80
N ASP A 139 2.89 11.77 -18.66
CA ASP A 139 1.48 11.71 -19.05
C ASP A 139 1.35 11.41 -20.55
N ASP A 140 2.13 12.09 -21.37
CA ASP A 140 2.16 11.94 -22.84
C ASP A 140 3.05 10.79 -23.36
N ARG A 141 3.60 9.95 -22.47
CA ARG A 141 4.52 8.87 -22.87
C ARG A 141 3.76 7.78 -23.64
N ASP A 142 4.31 7.25 -24.72
CA ASP A 142 3.71 6.08 -25.39
C ASP A 142 3.98 4.76 -24.63
N TRP A 143 3.13 3.75 -24.86
CA TRP A 143 3.41 2.39 -24.39
C TRP A 143 4.68 1.84 -25.05
N ALA A 144 5.52 1.16 -24.27
CA ALA A 144 6.76 0.62 -24.80
C ALA A 144 6.50 -0.45 -25.88
N ALA A 145 7.17 -0.34 -27.02
CA ALA A 145 6.95 -1.27 -28.13
C ALA A 145 7.39 -2.71 -27.79
N ASN A 146 8.38 -2.86 -26.90
CA ASN A 146 8.93 -4.14 -26.50
C ASN A 146 9.68 -4.03 -25.15
N ASN A 147 10.16 -5.17 -24.65
CA ASN A 147 10.89 -5.23 -23.39
C ASN A 147 12.21 -4.43 -23.40
N ALA A 148 12.90 -4.32 -24.54
CA ALA A 148 14.17 -3.56 -24.60
C ALA A 148 13.94 -2.05 -24.38
N GLU A 149 12.80 -1.52 -24.83
CA GLU A 149 12.44 -0.14 -24.52
C GLU A 149 12.08 0.04 -23.04
N LEU A 150 11.42 -0.94 -22.42
CA LEU A 150 11.20 -0.94 -20.97
C LEU A 150 12.53 -1.00 -20.21
N ASP A 151 13.46 -1.84 -20.64
CA ASP A 151 14.79 -1.97 -20.03
C ASP A 151 15.55 -0.63 -20.07
N GLU A 152 15.47 0.08 -21.20
CA GLU A 152 16.08 1.41 -21.33
C GLU A 152 15.39 2.46 -20.43
N ARG A 153 14.06 2.43 -20.30
CA ARG A 153 13.32 3.29 -19.35
C ARG A 153 13.78 3.02 -17.92
N TRP A 154 13.90 1.75 -17.53
CA TRP A 154 14.38 1.35 -16.22
C TRP A 154 15.84 1.74 -15.99
N ARG A 155 16.74 1.53 -16.95
CA ARG A 155 18.15 1.96 -16.85
C ARG A 155 18.25 3.45 -16.51
N LYS A 156 17.51 4.30 -17.24
CA LYS A 156 17.48 5.75 -16.97
C LYS A 156 16.84 6.07 -15.62
N HIS A 157 15.78 5.35 -15.24
CA HIS A 157 15.15 5.50 -13.94
C HIS A 157 16.13 5.22 -12.79
N ILE A 158 16.82 4.07 -12.83
CA ILE A 158 17.83 3.71 -11.81
C ILE A 158 18.97 4.74 -11.82
N LYS A 159 19.48 5.13 -13.00
CA LYS A 159 20.54 6.14 -13.09
C LYS A 159 20.13 7.47 -12.47
N ASN A 160 18.88 7.91 -12.68
CA ASN A 160 18.34 9.11 -12.05
C ASN A 160 18.24 8.96 -10.52
N GLN A 161 17.88 7.79 -10.00
CA GLN A 161 17.88 7.53 -8.56
C GLN A 161 19.30 7.57 -7.96
N VAL A 162 20.28 6.95 -8.63
CA VAL A 162 21.69 6.98 -8.21
C VAL A 162 22.21 8.41 -8.24
N LEU A 163 21.92 9.17 -9.30
CA LEU A 163 22.30 10.58 -9.40
C LEU A 163 21.70 11.40 -8.25
N SER A 164 20.42 11.19 -7.94
CA SER A 164 19.73 11.86 -6.83
C SER A 164 20.40 11.57 -5.48
N LEU A 165 20.83 10.33 -5.25
CA LEU A 165 21.56 9.96 -4.02
C LEU A 165 22.98 10.55 -3.97
N LYS A 166 23.70 10.58 -5.10
CA LYS A 166 24.99 11.26 -5.22
C LYS A 166 24.89 12.76 -4.95
N LEU A 167 23.86 13.41 -5.48
CA LEU A 167 23.59 14.84 -5.23
C LEU A 167 23.19 15.12 -3.78
N ALA A 168 22.62 14.14 -3.09
CA ALA A 168 22.36 14.19 -1.65
C ALA A 168 23.58 13.80 -0.79
N GLU A 169 24.78 13.76 -1.39
CA GLU A 169 26.06 13.46 -0.73
C GLU A 169 26.12 12.08 -0.06
N LYS A 170 25.33 11.11 -0.54
CA LYS A 170 25.42 9.73 -0.08
C LYS A 170 26.69 9.07 -0.63
N ALA A 171 27.39 8.33 0.22
CA ALA A 171 28.61 7.61 -0.17
C ALA A 171 28.32 6.55 -1.25
N ASP A 172 29.16 6.50 -2.27
CA ASP A 172 28.96 5.67 -3.48
C ASP A 172 28.80 4.17 -3.17
N ASP A 173 29.51 3.67 -2.16
CA ASP A 173 29.46 2.29 -1.68
C ASP A 173 28.17 1.97 -0.90
N GLU A 174 27.52 2.97 -0.32
CA GLU A 174 26.22 2.79 0.36
C GLU A 174 25.02 2.83 -0.59
N ILE A 175 25.19 3.38 -1.80
CA ILE A 175 24.10 3.55 -2.77
C ILE A 175 23.50 2.20 -3.19
N PRO A 176 24.29 1.19 -3.63
CA PRO A 176 23.75 -0.11 -4.01
C PRO A 176 22.94 -0.74 -2.88
N THR A 177 23.50 -0.81 -1.67
CA THR A 177 22.82 -1.37 -0.49
C THR A 177 21.50 -0.67 -0.19
N THR A 178 21.47 0.66 -0.32
CA THR A 178 20.26 1.47 -0.08
C THR A 178 19.17 1.18 -1.11
N LEU A 179 19.54 1.13 -2.39
CA LEU A 179 18.59 0.87 -3.47
C LEU A 179 18.13 -0.59 -3.47
N SER A 180 19.03 -1.56 -3.21
CA SER A 180 18.68 -2.97 -3.05
C SER A 180 17.64 -3.12 -1.93
N LYS A 181 17.89 -2.52 -0.75
CA LYS A 181 16.92 -2.55 0.35
C LYS A 181 15.57 -1.94 -0.04
N ARG A 182 15.56 -0.82 -0.77
CA ARG A 182 14.33 -0.18 -1.25
C ARG A 182 13.53 -1.12 -2.18
N TYR A 183 14.19 -1.72 -3.16
CA TYR A 183 13.54 -2.61 -4.13
C TYR A 183 13.12 -3.94 -3.51
N THR A 184 13.90 -4.49 -2.58
CA THR A 184 13.49 -5.67 -1.79
C THR A 184 12.22 -5.37 -0.98
N ASN A 185 12.17 -4.22 -0.29
CA ASN A 185 10.97 -3.81 0.44
C ASN A 185 9.77 -3.57 -0.49
N GLN A 186 10.01 -3.06 -1.70
CA GLN A 186 8.97 -2.91 -2.72
C GLN A 186 8.46 -4.27 -3.21
N LEU A 187 9.35 -5.21 -3.52
CA LEU A 187 9.01 -6.56 -3.94
C LEU A 187 8.21 -7.30 -2.87
N SER A 188 8.61 -7.19 -1.61
CA SER A 188 7.88 -7.78 -0.48
C SER A 188 6.42 -7.26 -0.42
N ARG A 189 6.21 -5.95 -0.60
CA ARG A 189 4.86 -5.37 -0.66
C ARG A 189 4.04 -5.87 -1.85
N VAL A 190 4.67 -6.03 -3.02
CA VAL A 190 3.97 -6.54 -4.21
C VAL A 190 3.52 -7.98 -4.00
N LYS A 191 4.38 -8.83 -3.43
CA LYS A 191 4.04 -10.22 -3.08
C LYS A 191 2.94 -10.35 -2.04
N GLN A 192 2.66 -9.28 -1.31
CA GLN A 192 1.61 -9.20 -0.30
C GLN A 192 0.28 -8.65 -0.85
N TYR A 193 0.16 -8.38 -2.16
CA TYR A 193 -1.13 -8.04 -2.72
C TYR A 193 -2.12 -9.17 -2.53
N ASN A 194 -3.34 -8.79 -2.14
CA ASN A 194 -4.44 -9.72 -1.98
C ASN A 194 -5.63 -9.31 -2.85
N SER A 195 -6.65 -10.16 -2.89
CA SER A 195 -7.85 -9.94 -3.68
C SER A 195 -8.58 -8.62 -3.35
N GLN A 196 -8.57 -8.19 -2.08
CA GLN A 196 -9.22 -6.92 -1.69
C GLN A 196 -8.49 -5.71 -2.26
N ASP A 197 -7.16 -5.74 -2.33
CA ASP A 197 -6.35 -4.69 -2.96
C ASP A 197 -6.71 -4.56 -4.45
N VAL A 198 -6.78 -5.68 -5.17
CA VAL A 198 -7.15 -5.71 -6.60
C VAL A 198 -8.55 -5.16 -6.82
N PHE A 199 -9.53 -5.64 -6.06
CA PHE A 199 -10.90 -5.17 -6.16
C PHE A 199 -11.02 -3.68 -5.91
N GLN A 200 -10.29 -3.15 -4.94
CA GLN A 200 -10.34 -1.73 -4.62
C GLN A 200 -9.79 -0.86 -5.75
N ILE A 201 -8.68 -1.26 -6.38
CA ILE A 201 -8.12 -0.54 -7.53
C ILE A 201 -9.10 -0.57 -8.70
N TYR A 202 -9.65 -1.75 -8.99
CA TYR A 202 -10.65 -1.93 -10.06
C TYR A 202 -11.92 -1.11 -9.81
N ALA A 203 -12.50 -1.20 -8.61
CA ALA A 203 -13.70 -0.46 -8.24
C ALA A 203 -13.47 1.06 -8.30
N ASN A 204 -12.32 1.54 -7.81
CA ASN A 204 -12.01 2.97 -7.84
C ASN A 204 -11.76 3.50 -9.26
N ALA A 205 -11.16 2.69 -10.13
CA ALA A 205 -11.01 3.06 -11.53
C ALA A 205 -12.37 3.32 -12.22
N LEU A 206 -13.45 2.65 -11.77
CA LEU A 206 -14.81 2.95 -12.20
C LEU A 206 -15.40 4.16 -11.47
N THR A 207 -15.29 4.24 -10.14
CA THR A 207 -15.96 5.29 -9.37
C THR A 207 -15.43 6.69 -9.69
N GLU A 208 -14.14 6.83 -9.98
CA GLU A 208 -13.51 8.11 -10.33
C GLU A 208 -14.04 8.68 -11.65
N LEU A 209 -14.59 7.86 -12.55
CA LEU A 209 -15.23 8.33 -13.79
C LEU A 209 -16.56 9.03 -13.54
N TYR A 210 -17.21 8.77 -12.40
CA TYR A 210 -18.45 9.44 -12.02
C TYR A 210 -18.17 10.84 -11.45
N ASP A 211 -17.17 10.96 -10.58
CA ASP A 211 -16.64 12.22 -10.04
C ASP A 211 -15.35 11.95 -9.23
N HIS A 212 -14.47 12.95 -9.09
CA HIS A 212 -13.22 12.84 -8.34
C HIS A 212 -13.39 12.57 -6.83
N HIS A 213 -14.58 12.75 -6.27
CA HIS A 213 -14.88 12.48 -4.86
C HIS A 213 -15.60 11.15 -4.61
N THR A 214 -15.91 10.39 -5.66
CA THR A 214 -16.60 9.11 -5.55
C THR A 214 -15.60 7.98 -5.43
N ASN A 215 -15.67 7.25 -4.32
CA ASN A 215 -14.68 6.26 -3.95
C ASN A 215 -15.33 5.00 -3.39
N TYR A 216 -14.79 3.85 -3.75
CA TYR A 216 -15.00 2.60 -3.04
C TYR A 216 -14.00 2.47 -1.88
N LEU A 217 -14.51 2.12 -0.70
CA LEU A 217 -13.71 1.85 0.50
C LEU A 217 -13.80 0.36 0.84
N SER A 218 -12.66 -0.33 0.80
CA SER A 218 -12.55 -1.68 1.37
C SER A 218 -12.91 -1.66 2.87
N PRO A 219 -13.31 -2.79 3.48
CA PRO A 219 -13.72 -2.83 4.88
C PRO A 219 -12.71 -2.17 5.83
N ARG A 220 -11.41 -2.40 5.59
CA ARG A 220 -10.30 -1.78 6.33
C ARG A 220 -10.26 -0.26 6.18
N ARG A 221 -10.44 0.25 4.95
CA ARG A 221 -10.47 1.69 4.70
C ARG A 221 -11.71 2.36 5.26
N SER A 222 -12.86 1.69 5.19
CA SER A 222 -14.12 2.15 5.79
C SER A 222 -13.99 2.29 7.31
N GLU A 223 -13.40 1.31 7.99
CA GLU A 223 -13.12 1.39 9.43
C GLU A 223 -12.22 2.59 9.76
N ASN A 224 -11.14 2.79 9.02
CA ASN A 224 -10.24 3.92 9.22
C ASN A 224 -10.92 5.28 8.94
N PHE A 225 -11.80 5.35 7.94
CA PHE A 225 -12.60 6.54 7.66
C PHE A 225 -13.54 6.86 8.84
N ASN A 226 -14.23 5.85 9.38
CA ASN A 226 -15.12 6.01 10.54
C ASN A 226 -14.37 6.44 11.80
N ILE A 227 -13.14 5.95 12.00
CA ILE A 227 -12.27 6.40 13.11
C ILE A 227 -11.93 7.89 12.97
N ASN A 228 -11.55 8.33 11.77
CA ASN A 228 -11.24 9.73 11.51
C ASN A 228 -12.49 10.62 11.69
N MET A 229 -13.67 10.11 11.32
CA MET A 229 -14.92 10.86 11.45
C MET A 229 -15.42 10.94 12.90
N SER A 230 -15.23 9.89 13.71
CA SER A 230 -15.67 9.85 15.11
C SER A 230 -14.62 10.31 16.12
N LEU A 231 -13.40 10.62 15.66
CA LEU A 231 -12.22 10.91 16.48
C LEU A 231 -11.99 9.90 17.62
N SER A 232 -12.40 8.66 17.41
CA SER A 232 -12.27 7.62 18.41
C SER A 232 -12.00 6.27 17.78
N LEU A 233 -11.21 5.45 18.47
CA LEU A 233 -10.91 4.08 18.09
C LEU A 233 -10.96 3.17 19.30
N GLU A 234 -11.18 1.88 19.07
CA GLU A 234 -11.05 0.84 20.08
C GLU A 234 -9.75 0.06 19.84
N GLY A 235 -8.89 0.00 20.86
CA GLY A 235 -7.60 -0.67 20.74
C GLY A 235 -6.62 -0.25 21.83
N ILE A 236 -5.33 -0.33 21.52
CA ILE A 236 -4.24 -0.03 22.48
C ILE A 236 -3.86 1.45 22.51
N GLY A 237 -4.27 2.25 21.52
CA GLY A 237 -3.91 3.67 21.42
C GLY A 237 -2.45 3.92 21.02
N ALA A 238 -1.97 3.23 19.98
CA ALA A 238 -0.64 3.41 19.41
C ALA A 238 -0.73 3.67 17.91
N VAL A 239 0.14 4.53 17.40
CA VAL A 239 0.34 4.73 15.96
C VAL A 239 1.52 3.87 15.55
N LEU A 240 1.25 2.94 14.64
CA LEU A 240 2.22 1.96 14.16
C LEU A 240 2.70 2.32 12.77
N GLN A 241 3.93 1.96 12.47
CA GLN A 241 4.55 2.15 11.17
C GLN A 241 5.38 0.92 10.83
N LEU A 242 5.38 0.54 9.55
CA LEU A 242 6.27 -0.50 9.07
C LEU A 242 7.68 0.08 8.89
N GLU A 243 8.67 -0.54 9.53
CA GLU A 243 10.09 -0.26 9.32
C GLU A 243 10.80 -1.57 9.01
N ASP A 244 11.24 -1.70 7.76
CA ASP A 244 11.73 -2.95 7.18
C ASP A 244 10.66 -4.04 7.29
N GLU A 245 10.96 -5.15 7.96
CA GLU A 245 10.01 -6.25 8.21
C GLU A 245 9.31 -6.13 9.58
N TYR A 246 9.60 -5.08 10.34
CA TYR A 246 9.10 -4.93 11.70
C TYR A 246 7.99 -3.88 11.79
N THR A 247 6.98 -4.17 12.61
CA THR A 247 5.97 -3.17 12.99
C THR A 247 6.52 -2.33 14.15
N ARG A 248 6.94 -1.11 13.87
CA ARG A 248 7.45 -0.15 14.86
C ARG A 248 6.34 0.72 15.44
N VAL A 249 6.42 0.99 16.74
CA VAL A 249 5.59 2.02 17.38
C VAL A 249 6.15 3.41 17.06
N ALA A 250 5.46 4.17 16.22
CA ALA A 250 5.86 5.53 15.90
C ALA A 250 5.63 6.48 17.09
N ARG A 251 4.42 6.44 17.66
CA ARG A 251 4.04 7.21 18.85
C ARG A 251 2.85 6.58 19.57
N LEU A 252 2.63 6.99 20.81
CA LEU A 252 1.46 6.61 21.60
C LEU A 252 0.46 7.76 21.64
N VAL A 253 -0.83 7.42 21.67
CA VAL A 253 -1.90 8.41 21.87
C VAL A 253 -1.98 8.73 23.35
N ALA A 254 -1.87 10.02 23.69
CA ALA A 254 -1.94 10.48 25.07
C ALA A 254 -3.22 9.98 25.76
N LYS A 255 -3.10 9.51 27.00
CA LYS A 255 -4.19 8.91 27.79
C LYS A 255 -4.78 7.62 27.19
N GLY A 256 -4.21 7.08 26.13
CA GLY A 256 -4.54 5.75 25.60
C GLY A 256 -4.07 4.62 26.53
N PRO A 257 -4.55 3.38 26.34
CA PRO A 257 -4.16 2.23 27.16
C PRO A 257 -2.65 1.97 27.21
N ALA A 258 -1.97 2.00 26.06
CA ALA A 258 -0.53 1.78 25.97
C ALA A 258 0.27 2.87 26.73
N ASP A 259 -0.16 4.13 26.61
CA ASP A 259 0.44 5.28 27.30
C ASP A 259 0.24 5.18 28.82
N LYS A 260 -0.99 4.88 29.26
CA LYS A 260 -1.33 4.74 30.70
C LYS A 260 -0.56 3.61 31.39
N GLN A 261 -0.30 2.50 30.69
CA GLN A 261 0.46 1.39 31.26
C GLN A 261 1.98 1.65 31.21
N GLY A 262 2.48 2.43 30.26
CA GLY A 262 3.89 2.82 30.14
C GLY A 262 4.87 1.67 29.80
N MET A 263 4.35 0.47 29.50
CA MET A 263 5.17 -0.70 29.13
C MET A 263 5.65 -0.64 27.68
N LEU A 264 4.81 -0.12 26.78
CA LEU A 264 5.14 0.11 25.39
C LEU A 264 5.74 1.51 25.25
N LYS A 265 6.78 1.67 24.43
CA LYS A 265 7.43 2.96 24.18
C LYS A 265 7.57 3.25 22.69
N PRO A 266 7.68 4.53 22.31
CA PRO A 266 8.04 4.89 20.94
C PRO A 266 9.34 4.20 20.53
N SER A 267 9.35 3.70 19.29
CA SER A 267 10.43 2.93 18.65
C SER A 267 10.58 1.47 19.08
N ASP A 268 9.71 0.95 19.95
CA ASP A 268 9.64 -0.50 20.17
C ASP A 268 9.13 -1.19 18.90
N LYS A 269 9.63 -2.40 18.63
CA LYS A 269 9.25 -3.23 17.48
C LYS A 269 8.37 -4.38 17.94
N ILE A 270 7.18 -4.52 17.38
CA ILE A 270 6.25 -5.62 17.65
C ILE A 270 6.61 -6.77 16.72
N ILE A 271 6.88 -7.94 17.30
CA ILE A 271 7.27 -9.16 16.58
C ILE A 271 6.24 -10.28 16.69
N ALA A 272 5.42 -10.31 17.75
CA ALA A 272 4.32 -11.25 17.83
C ALA A 272 3.10 -10.64 18.54
N VAL A 273 1.90 -11.11 18.18
CA VAL A 273 0.63 -10.68 18.75
C VAL A 273 -0.16 -11.90 19.21
N GLY A 274 -0.63 -11.89 20.46
CA GLY A 274 -1.48 -12.93 21.02
C GLY A 274 -2.83 -12.38 21.48
N GLN A 275 -3.90 -13.09 21.15
CA GLN A 275 -5.26 -12.71 21.55
C GLN A 275 -5.59 -13.21 22.96
N GLY A 276 -6.22 -12.37 23.78
CA GLY A 276 -6.62 -12.71 25.14
C GLY A 276 -5.43 -12.89 26.10
N THR A 277 -5.66 -13.63 27.19
CA THR A 277 -4.64 -13.92 28.20
C THR A 277 -3.78 -15.13 27.84
N ASP A 278 -4.33 -16.07 27.08
CA ASP A 278 -3.76 -17.40 26.84
C ASP A 278 -3.73 -17.83 25.36
N GLY A 279 -4.21 -16.99 24.43
CA GLY A 279 -4.17 -17.32 23.00
C GLY A 279 -2.76 -17.39 22.46
N GLU A 280 -2.52 -18.21 21.44
CA GLU A 280 -1.19 -18.39 20.87
C GLU A 280 -0.58 -17.07 20.39
N MET A 281 0.74 -16.93 20.57
CA MET A 281 1.48 -15.77 20.06
C MET A 281 1.77 -16.01 18.58
N GLU A 282 1.17 -15.20 17.73
CA GLU A 282 1.37 -15.26 16.29
C GLU A 282 2.52 -14.33 15.90
N ASP A 283 3.54 -14.88 15.24
CA ASP A 283 4.66 -14.11 14.70
C ASP A 283 4.18 -13.23 13.55
N VAL A 284 4.37 -11.93 13.69
CA VAL A 284 3.94 -10.90 12.73
C VAL A 284 5.11 -10.25 11.99
N ILE A 285 6.31 -10.82 12.07
CA ILE A 285 7.47 -10.32 11.30
C ILE A 285 7.20 -10.52 9.81
N GLY A 286 7.41 -9.45 9.05
CA GLY A 286 7.17 -9.43 7.61
C GLY A 286 5.70 -9.36 7.22
N TRP A 287 4.77 -9.32 8.18
CA TRP A 287 3.35 -9.13 7.89
C TRP A 287 3.06 -7.73 7.38
N ARG A 288 1.94 -7.58 6.67
CA ARG A 288 1.48 -6.25 6.29
C ARG A 288 1.05 -5.47 7.53
N LEU A 289 1.36 -4.17 7.55
CA LEU A 289 1.03 -3.30 8.68
C LEU A 289 -0.46 -3.34 9.04
N ASP A 290 -1.35 -3.38 8.06
CA ASP A 290 -2.79 -3.40 8.27
C ASP A 290 -3.29 -4.71 8.90
N GLU A 291 -2.67 -5.85 8.60
CA GLU A 291 -2.98 -7.13 9.24
C GLU A 291 -2.54 -7.14 10.71
N VAL A 292 -1.34 -6.63 10.99
CA VAL A 292 -0.86 -6.48 12.37
C VAL A 292 -1.76 -5.52 13.15
N VAL A 293 -2.17 -4.40 12.53
CA VAL A 293 -3.10 -3.45 13.14
C VAL A 293 -4.45 -4.11 13.44
N GLN A 294 -4.98 -4.95 12.55
CA GLN A 294 -6.23 -5.68 12.80
C GLN A 294 -6.13 -6.64 14.00
N LEU A 295 -5.01 -7.35 14.15
CA LEU A 295 -4.78 -8.21 15.32
C LEU A 295 -4.66 -7.40 16.62
N ILE A 296 -4.01 -6.23 16.56
CA ILE A 296 -3.82 -5.37 17.73
C ILE A 296 -5.11 -4.65 18.13
N ARG A 297 -5.94 -4.26 17.15
CA ARG A 297 -7.28 -3.73 17.38
C ARG A 297 -8.21 -4.81 17.93
N GLY A 298 -9.31 -4.37 18.49
CA GLY A 298 -10.31 -5.27 19.04
C GLY A 298 -11.24 -4.53 20.00
N PRO A 299 -12.34 -5.21 20.40
CA PRO A 299 -13.36 -4.59 21.24
C PRO A 299 -12.77 -4.09 22.55
N LYS A 300 -13.36 -3.01 23.07
CA LYS A 300 -13.08 -2.52 24.42
C LYS A 300 -13.13 -3.66 25.46
N ASP A 301 -12.29 -3.54 26.48
CA ASP A 301 -12.17 -4.45 27.64
C ASP A 301 -11.65 -5.86 27.29
N THR A 302 -11.24 -6.10 26.04
CA THR A 302 -10.48 -7.31 25.65
C THR A 302 -8.98 -7.11 25.88
N THR A 303 -8.26 -8.21 26.07
CA THR A 303 -6.80 -8.19 26.31
C THR A 303 -6.03 -8.62 25.06
N VAL A 304 -4.90 -7.97 24.82
CA VAL A 304 -3.91 -8.37 23.81
C VAL A 304 -2.53 -8.47 24.42
N ARG A 305 -1.75 -9.46 23.99
CA ARG A 305 -0.35 -9.63 24.36
C ARG A 305 0.52 -9.28 23.16
N LEU A 306 1.56 -8.50 23.38
CA LEU A 306 2.52 -8.11 22.36
C LEU A 306 3.89 -8.57 22.79
N GLU A 307 4.56 -9.34 21.93
CA GLU A 307 5.99 -9.57 22.06
C GLU A 307 6.73 -8.46 21.33
N ILE A 308 7.60 -7.76 22.05
CA ILE A 308 8.31 -6.59 21.55
C ILE A 308 9.82 -6.73 21.71
N ILE A 309 10.55 -6.13 20.77
CA ILE A 309 11.97 -5.81 20.89
C ILE A 309 12.06 -4.35 21.35
N PRO A 310 12.57 -4.06 22.56
CA PRO A 310 12.68 -2.70 23.06
C PRO A 310 13.64 -1.85 22.22
N ALA A 311 13.31 -0.58 22.00
CA ALA A 311 14.12 0.35 21.21
C ALA A 311 15.57 0.50 21.70
N LYS A 312 15.79 0.35 23.01
CA LYS A 312 17.10 0.49 23.66
C LYS A 312 17.88 -0.81 23.77
N SER A 313 17.34 -1.92 23.25
CA SER A 313 18.05 -3.19 23.30
C SER A 313 19.34 -3.11 22.49
N LYS A 314 20.44 -3.62 23.07
CA LYS A 314 21.72 -3.78 22.38
C LYS A 314 21.79 -5.08 21.57
N SER A 315 20.82 -5.98 21.73
CA SER A 315 20.71 -7.24 21.00
C SER A 315 19.29 -7.41 20.42
N PRO A 316 19.14 -7.84 19.16
CA PRO A 316 17.84 -8.21 18.60
C PRO A 316 17.09 -9.30 19.40
N ASP A 317 17.80 -10.04 20.26
CA ASP A 317 17.24 -11.16 21.02
C ASP A 317 16.58 -10.76 22.35
N GLU A 318 16.68 -9.50 22.78
CA GLU A 318 15.96 -9.06 23.98
C GLU A 318 14.48 -8.90 23.65
N ARG A 319 13.68 -9.89 24.03
CA ARG A 319 12.24 -9.91 23.82
C ARG A 319 11.51 -9.68 25.13
N LYS A 320 10.44 -8.89 25.09
CA LYS A 320 9.53 -8.66 26.23
C LYS A 320 8.11 -8.89 25.80
N ILE A 321 7.38 -9.67 26.59
CA ILE A 321 5.94 -9.82 26.42
C ILE A 321 5.25 -8.80 27.32
N ILE A 322 4.39 -7.99 26.73
CA ILE A 322 3.57 -7.01 27.42
C ILE A 322 2.10 -7.33 27.20
N THR A 323 1.28 -7.05 28.20
CA THR A 323 -0.17 -7.32 28.16
C THR A 323 -0.93 -6.01 28.28
N ILE A 324 -1.71 -5.66 27.26
CA ILE A 324 -2.47 -4.41 27.20
C ILE A 324 -3.97 -4.73 27.15
N VAL A 325 -4.76 -4.06 27.99
CA VAL A 325 -6.22 -4.12 27.92
C VAL A 325 -6.71 -3.03 26.96
N ARG A 326 -7.43 -3.43 25.91
CA ARG A 326 -7.97 -2.52 24.89
C ARG A 326 -9.04 -1.62 25.50
N ASN A 327 -9.07 -0.37 25.07
CA ASN A 327 -10.09 0.58 25.50
C ASN A 327 -10.45 1.53 24.35
N LYS A 328 -11.53 2.28 24.54
CA LYS A 328 -11.86 3.41 23.67
C LYS A 328 -10.84 4.53 23.89
N VAL A 329 -10.18 4.93 22.82
CA VAL A 329 -9.18 6.00 22.77
C VAL A 329 -9.79 7.17 22.01
N LYS A 330 -9.79 8.34 22.64
CA LYS A 330 -10.18 9.60 21.98
C LYS A 330 -8.94 10.25 21.38
N LEU A 331 -9.06 10.72 20.14
CA LEU A 331 -7.99 11.40 19.43
C LEU A 331 -8.06 12.90 19.75
N GLU A 332 -7.77 13.28 21.00
CA GLU A 332 -7.90 14.67 21.49
C GLU A 332 -7.08 15.66 20.65
N GLU A 333 -5.92 15.25 20.12
CA GLU A 333 -5.07 16.07 19.25
C GLU A 333 -5.76 16.48 17.94
N GLN A 334 -6.74 15.69 17.48
CA GLN A 334 -7.52 15.96 16.29
C GLN A 334 -8.84 16.69 16.60
N SER A 335 -9.13 16.96 17.87
CA SER A 335 -10.29 17.77 18.25
C SER A 335 -9.97 19.27 18.14
N ALA A 336 -11.02 20.09 18.08
CA ALA A 336 -10.87 21.55 18.03
C ALA A 336 -10.10 22.06 19.25
N GLN A 337 -9.03 22.81 19.00
CA GLN A 337 -8.18 23.40 20.03
C GLN A 337 -8.49 24.89 20.18
N LYS A 338 -8.34 25.42 21.40
CA LYS A 338 -8.43 26.87 21.64
C LYS A 338 -7.14 27.40 22.25
N LYS A 339 -6.71 28.57 21.80
CA LYS A 339 -5.62 29.35 22.40
C LYS A 339 -6.01 30.81 22.52
N ILE A 340 -5.52 31.47 23.55
CA ILE A 340 -5.67 32.92 23.73
C ILE A 340 -4.30 33.53 23.49
N LEU A 341 -4.22 34.46 22.54
CA LEU A 341 -3.03 35.23 22.24
C LEU A 341 -3.15 36.60 22.91
N ASP A 342 -2.18 36.93 23.74
CA ASP A 342 -2.05 38.26 24.33
C ASP A 342 -1.19 39.11 23.37
N ILE A 343 -1.84 40.06 22.69
CA ILE A 343 -1.19 40.93 21.71
C ILE A 343 -1.01 42.33 22.34
N PRO A 344 0.23 42.85 22.43
CA PRO A 344 0.47 44.21 22.91
C PRO A 344 -0.23 45.24 22.02
N ALA A 345 -0.95 46.18 22.62
CA ALA A 345 -1.65 47.27 21.92
C ALA A 345 -1.44 48.60 22.67
N GLY A 346 -0.21 49.12 22.62
CA GLY A 346 0.19 50.31 23.37
C GLY A 346 0.45 49.98 24.84
N GLU A 347 -0.19 50.70 25.77
CA GLU A 347 -0.12 50.40 27.21
C GLU A 347 -1.07 49.27 27.64
N ASP A 348 -1.98 48.84 26.76
CA ASP A 348 -2.95 47.77 27.01
C ASP A 348 -2.57 46.46 26.33
N THR A 349 -3.01 45.34 26.92
CA THR A 349 -2.94 44.00 26.30
C THR A 349 -4.29 43.62 25.71
N ARG A 350 -4.35 43.32 24.41
CA ARG A 350 -5.55 42.79 23.76
C ARG A 350 -5.51 41.26 23.72
N LYS A 351 -6.60 40.62 24.12
CA LYS A 351 -6.77 39.16 24.05
C LYS A 351 -7.44 38.77 22.74
N VAL A 352 -6.77 37.93 21.95
CA VAL A 352 -7.33 37.33 20.72
C VAL A 352 -7.53 35.84 20.95
N GLY A 353 -8.78 35.38 20.90
CA GLY A 353 -9.09 33.95 20.92
C GLY A 353 -8.92 33.35 19.52
N VAL A 354 -8.14 32.27 19.42
CA VAL A 354 -7.98 31.50 18.20
C VAL A 354 -8.53 30.10 18.46
N ILE A 355 -9.48 29.67 17.62
CA ILE A 355 -10.01 28.31 17.59
C ILE A 355 -9.41 27.63 16.36
N ASP A 356 -8.66 26.57 16.58
CA ASP A 356 -8.07 25.74 15.53
C ASP A 356 -8.95 24.51 15.34
N ILE A 357 -9.55 24.40 14.16
CA ILE A 357 -10.45 23.29 13.79
C ILE A 357 -9.71 22.50 12.69
N PRO A 358 -9.01 21.41 13.06
CA PRO A 358 -8.19 20.67 12.09
C PRO A 358 -9.05 19.85 11.12
N ALA A 359 -10.26 19.44 11.53
CA ALA A 359 -11.20 18.69 10.72
C ALA A 359 -12.64 18.92 11.21
N PHE A 360 -13.61 18.66 10.32
CA PHE A 360 -15.01 18.50 10.69
C PHE A 360 -15.27 17.03 11.02
N TYR A 361 -15.72 16.76 12.23
CA TYR A 361 -15.95 15.42 12.77
C TYR A 361 -17.35 15.32 13.39
N ILE A 362 -17.83 14.09 13.55
CA ILE A 362 -19.10 13.76 14.21
C ILE A 362 -18.79 13.52 15.70
N ASP A 363 -19.41 14.30 16.58
CA ASP A 363 -19.34 14.15 18.05
C ASP A 363 -20.50 13.30 18.59
#